data_AF-N0BIY3-F1
#
_entry.id   AF-N0BIY3-F1
#
_cell.length_a   1.000
_cell.length_b   1.000
_cell.length_c   1.000
_cell.angle_alpha   90.00
_cell.angle_beta   90.00
_cell.angle_gamma   90.00
#
_symmetry.space_group_name_H-M   'P 1'
#
loop_
_entity.id
_entity.type
_entity.pdbx_description
1 polymer ?
#
loop_
_entity_poly.entity_id
_entity_poly.type
_entity_poly.pdbx_seq_one_letter_code
_entity_poly.pdbx_strand_id
1 'polypeptide(L)'
;MEEEAREEVEDGTDMELILHLSNRCIETEAKKRYEELVRDLLKEDNTEKEKELELLVEFLKKANFSRLRKMGFDGNKEVRVRIRKAGEDFVVEEIDL
;
A
#
# COMPACT_ATOMS: atom_id res chain seq x y z
N MET A 1 -0.61 36.86 -26.03
CA MET A 1 -1.81 36.00 -25.95
C MET A 1 -1.30 34.59 -26.05
N GLU A 2 -0.60 34.09 -25.03
CA GLU A 2 -1.10 33.82 -23.66
C GLU A 2 -2.40 33.05 -23.73
N GLU A 3 -2.31 31.74 -23.54
CA GLU A 3 -3.35 30.93 -22.93
C GLU A 3 -2.66 29.82 -22.11
N GLU A 4 -2.19 30.27 -20.95
CA GLU A 4 -2.38 29.67 -19.64
C GLU A 4 -2.19 28.15 -19.52
N ALA A 5 -0.99 27.80 -19.03
CA ALA A 5 -0.73 26.57 -18.30
C ALA A 5 -1.76 26.44 -17.17
N ARG A 6 -2.65 25.46 -17.27
CA ARG A 6 -3.46 25.02 -16.14
C ARG A 6 -2.59 24.07 -15.32
N GLU A 7 -1.98 24.66 -14.33
CA GLU A 7 -1.39 24.01 -13.17
C GLU A 7 -2.53 23.27 -12.44
N GLU A 8 -2.79 22.02 -12.82
CA GLU A 8 -3.63 21.13 -12.03
C GLU A 8 -2.77 20.57 -10.91
N VAL A 9 -2.78 21.30 -9.80
CA VAL A 9 -2.55 20.85 -8.42
C VAL A 9 -2.20 19.36 -8.31
N GLU A 10 -0.91 19.07 -8.19
CA GLU A 10 -0.44 17.80 -7.66
C GLU A 10 -0.87 17.73 -6.19
N ASP A 11 -2.06 17.16 -5.97
CA ASP A 11 -2.59 16.83 -4.66
C ASP A 11 -1.57 15.94 -3.94
N GLY A 12 -0.99 16.47 -2.86
CA GLY A 12 0.14 15.86 -2.19
C GLY A 12 -0.17 14.47 -1.65
N THR A 13 0.30 13.44 -2.35
CA THR A 13 0.81 12.17 -1.77
C THR A 13 -0.02 11.57 -0.63
N ASP A 14 -1.28 11.21 -0.87
CA ASP A 14 -1.87 10.07 -0.17
C ASP A 14 -1.37 8.80 -0.88
N MET A 15 -0.11 8.41 -0.60
CA MET A 15 0.39 7.12 -1.10
C MET A 15 -0.50 6.02 -0.57
N GLU A 16 -1.13 5.30 -1.50
CA GLU A 16 -1.95 4.14 -1.21
C GLU A 16 -1.31 2.89 -1.77
N LEU A 17 -1.38 1.82 -0.99
CA LEU A 17 -0.95 0.49 -1.40
C LEU A 17 -2.18 -0.41 -1.42
N ILE A 18 -2.42 -1.07 -2.55
CA ILE A 18 -3.48 -2.06 -2.67
C ILE A 18 -2.86 -3.45 -2.55
N LEU A 19 -3.29 -4.22 -1.55
CA LEU A 19 -2.95 -5.62 -1.42
C LEU A 19 -4.16 -6.49 -1.74
N HIS A 20 -3.92 -7.59 -2.44
CA HIS A 20 -4.94 -8.60 -2.69
C HIS A 20 -4.75 -9.75 -1.71
N LEU A 21 -5.69 -9.94 -0.79
CA LEU A 21 -5.67 -11.03 0.17
C LEU A 21 -6.43 -12.21 -0.43
N SER A 22 -5.72 -13.29 -0.75
CA SER A 22 -6.33 -14.54 -1.18
C SER A 22 -5.71 -15.72 -0.41
N ASN A 23 -6.50 -16.33 0.49
CA ASN A 23 -6.09 -17.49 1.30
C ASN A 23 -4.89 -17.23 2.24
N ARG A 24 -4.48 -15.97 2.40
CA ARG A 24 -3.30 -15.53 3.16
C ARG A 24 -3.62 -14.23 3.91
N CYS A 25 -3.05 -14.09 5.10
CA CYS A 25 -3.26 -12.90 5.91
C CYS A 25 -2.53 -11.68 5.32
N ILE A 26 -3.00 -10.49 5.70
CA ILE A 26 -2.43 -9.21 5.23
C ILE A 26 -0.93 -9.09 5.46
N GLU A 27 -0.40 -9.63 6.55
CA GLU A 27 1.05 -9.64 6.80
C GLU A 27 1.82 -10.44 5.76
N THR A 28 1.27 -11.58 5.33
CA THR A 28 1.92 -12.46 4.36
C THR A 28 1.90 -11.84 2.96
N GLU A 29 0.77 -11.27 2.57
CA GLU A 29 0.67 -10.60 1.26
C GLU A 29 1.49 -9.31 1.23
N ALA A 30 1.56 -8.56 2.33
CA ALA A 30 2.44 -7.40 2.47
C ALA A 30 3.92 -7.80 2.31
N LYS A 31 4.37 -8.87 2.97
CA LYS A 31 5.75 -9.38 2.83
C LYS A 31 6.04 -9.82 1.39
N LYS A 32 5.11 -10.53 0.75
CA LYS A 32 5.26 -10.94 -0.64
C LYS A 32 5.40 -9.74 -1.57
N ARG A 33 4.54 -8.72 -1.42
CA ARG A 33 4.62 -7.49 -2.21
C ARG A 33 5.95 -6.76 -1.99
N TYR A 34 6.46 -6.78 -0.77
CA TYR A 34 7.77 -6.20 -0.43
C TYR A 34 8.88 -6.88 -1.22
N GLU A 35 8.90 -8.21 -1.23
CA GLU A 35 9.89 -8.96 -2.01
C GLU A 35 9.79 -8.68 -3.51
N GLU A 36 8.58 -8.54 -4.05
CA GLU A 36 8.34 -8.19 -5.45
C GLU A 36 8.86 -6.78 -5.78
N LEU A 37 8.54 -5.78 -4.96
CA LEU A 37 9.01 -4.41 -5.13
C LEU A 37 10.53 -4.30 -5.03
N VAL A 38 11.14 -4.92 -4.02
CA VAL A 38 12.61 -4.94 -3.88
C VAL A 38 13.23 -5.57 -5.12
N ARG A 39 12.69 -6.69 -5.59
CA ARG A 39 13.21 -7.38 -6.77
C ARG A 39 13.07 -6.56 -8.06
N ASP A 40 12.00 -5.78 -8.19
CA ASP A 40 11.81 -4.87 -9.31
C ASP A 40 12.77 -3.68 -9.24
N LEU A 41 12.92 -3.06 -8.06
CA LEU A 41 13.82 -1.93 -7.84
C LEU A 41 15.30 -2.30 -8.02
N LEU A 42 15.66 -3.56 -7.77
CA LEU A 42 17.00 -4.07 -8.10
C LEU A 42 17.27 -4.15 -9.60
N LYS A 43 16.24 -4.15 -10.45
CA LYS A 43 16.38 -4.22 -11.92
C LYS A 43 16.27 -2.85 -12.57
N GLU A 44 15.35 -2.03 -12.10
CA GLU A 44 15.03 -0.73 -12.67
C GLU A 44 14.75 0.26 -11.55
N ASP A 45 15.41 1.41 -11.62
CA ASP A 45 15.18 2.52 -10.70
C ASP A 45 13.81 3.14 -11.02
N ASN A 46 12.89 3.07 -10.06
CA ASN A 46 11.52 3.52 -10.23
C ASN A 46 11.03 4.19 -8.95
N THR A 47 11.04 5.53 -8.97
CA THR A 47 10.68 6.36 -7.81
C THR A 47 9.28 6.06 -7.27
N GLU A 48 8.31 5.69 -8.11
CA GLU A 48 6.97 5.33 -7.64
C GLU A 48 6.99 4.02 -6.84
N LYS A 49 7.74 3.02 -7.31
CA LYS A 49 7.92 1.75 -6.59
C LYS A 49 8.73 1.92 -5.30
N GLU A 50 9.71 2.81 -5.28
CA GLU A 50 10.49 3.13 -4.07
C GLU A 50 9.58 3.71 -2.98
N LYS A 51 8.70 4.63 -3.38
CA LYS A 51 7.67 5.24 -2.53
C LYS A 51 6.68 4.20 -1.99
N GLU A 52 6.20 3.30 -2.85
CA GLU A 52 5.34 2.17 -2.44
C GLU A 52 6.07 1.25 -1.44
N LEU A 53 7.35 0.98 -1.70
CA LEU A 53 8.19 0.15 -0.83
C LEU A 53 8.37 0.80 0.54
N GLU A 54 8.61 2.10 0.61
CA GLU A 54 8.77 2.83 1.87
C GLU A 54 7.51 2.70 2.75
N LEU A 55 6.33 2.97 2.16
CA LEU A 55 5.05 2.82 2.86
C LEU A 55 4.83 1.39 3.35
N LEU A 56 5.14 0.40 2.50
CA LEU A 56 5.01 -1.00 2.83
C LEU A 56 5.96 -1.43 3.96
N VAL A 57 7.19 -0.93 3.98
CA VAL A 57 8.17 -1.17 5.05
C VAL A 57 7.69 -0.58 6.36
N GLU A 58 7.17 0.65 6.36
CA GLU A 58 6.63 1.26 7.57
C GLU A 58 5.38 0.52 8.06
N PHE A 59 4.49 0.12 7.14
CA PHE A 59 3.33 -0.70 7.46
C PHE A 59 3.75 -2.02 8.12
N LEU A 60 4.72 -2.74 7.53
CA LEU A 60 5.25 -3.99 8.10
C LEU A 60 5.87 -3.82 9.50
N LYS A 61 6.42 -2.65 9.82
CA LYS A 61 7.05 -2.37 11.11
C LYS A 61 6.08 -1.87 12.18
N LYS A 62 5.12 -1.03 11.81
CA LYS A 62 4.25 -0.29 12.74
C LYS A 62 2.82 -0.86 12.80
N ALA A 63 2.35 -1.55 11.76
CA ALA A 63 0.97 -2.01 11.72
C ALA A 63 0.67 -3.08 12.78
N ASN A 64 -0.52 -2.99 13.35
CA ASN A 64 -0.98 -3.96 14.33
C ASN A 64 -1.68 -5.15 13.63
N PHE A 65 -0.90 -6.13 13.20
CA PHE A 65 -1.42 -7.34 12.52
C PHE A 65 -2.37 -8.18 13.37
N SER A 66 -2.27 -8.11 14.70
CA SER A 66 -3.23 -8.79 15.58
C SER A 66 -4.61 -8.16 15.45
N ARG A 67 -4.68 -6.83 15.43
CA ARG A 67 -5.93 -6.08 15.22
C ARG A 67 -6.47 -6.29 13.80
N LEU A 68 -5.61 -6.23 12.78
CA LEU A 68 -6.02 -6.46 11.39
C LEU A 68 -6.63 -7.85 11.18
N ARG A 69 -6.00 -8.90 11.73
CA ARG A 69 -6.57 -10.26 11.69
C ARG A 69 -7.93 -10.35 12.38
N LYS A 70 -8.13 -9.66 13.51
CA LYS A 70 -9.43 -9.61 14.19
C LYS A 70 -10.51 -8.86 13.41
N MET A 71 -10.12 -7.97 12.49
CA MET A 71 -11.04 -7.24 11.62
C MET A 71 -11.41 -8.03 10.35
N GLY A 72 -10.87 -9.24 10.15
CA GLY A 72 -11.19 -10.10 9.01
C GLY A 72 -10.15 -10.09 7.88
N PHE A 73 -9.00 -9.43 8.10
CA PHE A 73 -7.86 -9.41 7.16
C PHE A 73 -6.91 -10.61 7.35
N ASP A 74 -7.46 -11.76 7.73
CA ASP A 74 -6.73 -12.99 8.02
C ASP A 74 -6.57 -13.92 6.79
N GLY A 75 -7.25 -13.60 5.68
CA GLY A 75 -7.15 -14.35 4.42
C GLY A 75 -8.22 -15.43 4.23
N ASN A 76 -9.16 -15.60 5.16
CA ASN A 76 -10.30 -16.53 4.97
C ASN A 76 -11.24 -16.12 3.83
N LYS A 77 -11.25 -14.85 3.44
CA LYS A 77 -12.01 -14.33 2.30
C LYS A 77 -11.07 -13.70 1.29
N GLU A 78 -11.40 -13.85 0.01
CA GLU A 78 -10.75 -13.09 -1.04
C GLU A 78 -11.19 -11.63 -0.95
N VAL A 79 -10.27 -10.72 -0.67
CA VAL A 79 -10.57 -9.30 -0.48
C VAL A 79 -9.40 -8.44 -0.94
N ARG A 80 -9.70 -7.32 -1.59
CA ARG A 80 -8.70 -6.28 -1.84
C ARG A 80 -8.72 -5.29 -0.69
N VAL A 81 -7.54 -4.93 -0.23
CA VAL A 81 -7.38 -3.98 0.87
C VAL A 81 -6.55 -2.81 0.40
N ARG A 82 -7.05 -1.61 0.66
CA ARG A 82 -6.32 -0.37 0.48
C ARG A 82 -5.67 0.00 1.81
N ILE A 83 -4.37 0.23 1.78
CA ILE A 83 -3.57 0.70 2.91
C ILE A 83 -3.16 2.13 2.59
N ARG A 84 -3.52 3.06 3.47
CA ARG A 84 -3.11 4.46 3.39
C ARG A 84 -2.46 4.90 4.69
N LYS A 85 -1.52 5.83 4.60
CA LYS A 85 -0.84 6.39 5.77
C LYS A 85 -1.67 7.55 6.33
N ALA A 86 -2.08 7.46 7.58
CA ALA A 86 -2.84 8.51 8.28
C ALA A 86 -2.00 9.05 9.44
N GLY A 87 -1.07 9.95 9.13
CA GLY A 87 -0.12 10.47 10.11
C GLY A 87 0.91 9.41 10.52
N GLU A 88 0.93 9.05 11.82
CA GLU A 88 1.81 8.00 12.36
C GLU A 88 1.21 6.58 12.26
N ASP A 89 -0.09 6.49 11.97
CA ASP A 89 -0.85 5.26 11.88
C ASP A 89 -1.16 4.87 10.42
N PHE A 90 -1.71 3.67 10.25
CA PHE A 90 -2.15 3.13 8.98
C PHE A 90 -3.64 2.85 9.00
N VAL A 91 -4.34 3.32 7.97
CA VAL A 91 -5.74 2.98 7.74
C VAL A 91 -5.80 1.89 6.69
N VAL A 92 -6.50 0.81 7.01
CA VAL A 92 -6.70 -0.34 6.13
C VAL A 92 -8.19 -0.49 5.87
N GLU A 93 -8.58 -0.38 4.61
CA GLU A 93 -9.97 -0.43 4.17
C GLU A 93 -10.15 -1.55 3.15
N GLU A 94 -11.26 -2.27 3.25
CA GLU A 94 -11.68 -3.22 2.23
C GLU A 94 -12.22 -2.44 1.04
N ILE A 95 -11.78 -2.81 -0.16
CA ILE A 95 -12.31 -2.27 -1.41
C ILE A 95 -12.92 -3.42 -2.22
N ASP A 96 -14.10 -3.18 -2.80
CA ASP A 96 -14.77 -4.15 -3.66
C ASP A 96 -13.95 -4.43 -4.94
N LEU A 97 -14.06 -5.68 -5.43
CA LEU A 97 -13.26 -6.26 -6.51
C LEU A 97 -13.68 -5.79 -7.91
#